data_AF-A0A533VM16-F1
#
_entry.id   AF-A0A533VM16-F1
#
_cell.length_a   1.000
_cell.length_b   1.000
_cell.length_c   1.000
_cell.angle_alpha   90.00
_cell.angle_beta   90.00
_cell.angle_gamma   90.00
#
_symmetry.space_group_name_H-M   'P 1'
#
loop_
_entity.id
_entity.type
_entity.pdbx_description
1 polymer ?
#
loop_
_entity_poly.entity_id
_entity_poly.type
_entity_poly.pdbx_seq_one_letter_code
_entity_poly.pdbx_strand_id
1 'polypeptide(L)'
;MSDELIEYVMYLINSKKGDIGRLNYILTALQDGKQLYSSDKRYLESLITTYIGSSRRKSSEQRTNEELRAELAVVKEKLQRIERRGYKRPVGRKAVFFFVTFFFGWHAVAQLVNDRFLHDVQSINPYLFPLFQLQVTMPSQIGLTIEQIVLLVWGAMMLTWVILGLIYLVKFIRSRYNPTYP
;
A
#
# COMPACT_ATOMS: atom_id res chain seq x y z
N MET A 1 -47.22 -13.72 -20.70
CA MET A 1 -46.26 -14.80 -20.33
C MET A 1 -46.14 -15.88 -21.41
N SER A 2 -47.19 -16.17 -22.19
CA SER A 2 -47.11 -17.06 -23.38
C SER A 2 -46.20 -16.51 -24.48
N ASP A 3 -46.24 -15.20 -24.71
CA ASP A 3 -45.61 -14.59 -25.90
C ASP A 3 -44.07 -14.60 -25.84
N GLU A 4 -43.48 -14.38 -24.66
CA GLU A 4 -42.03 -14.52 -24.44
C GLU A 4 -41.55 -15.97 -24.64
N LEU A 5 -42.36 -16.95 -24.24
CA LEU A 5 -42.04 -18.37 -24.45
C LEU A 5 -42.09 -18.75 -25.93
N ILE A 6 -43.03 -18.20 -26.68
CA ILE A 6 -43.13 -18.40 -28.14
C ILE A 6 -41.88 -17.86 -28.82
N GLU A 7 -41.43 -16.66 -28.44
CA GLU A 7 -40.20 -16.06 -28.98
C GLU A 7 -38.96 -16.91 -28.67
N TYR A 8 -38.83 -17.43 -27.45
CA TYR A 8 -37.73 -18.33 -27.09
C TYR A 8 -37.76 -19.66 -27.84
N VAL A 9 -38.94 -20.25 -28.05
CA VAL A 9 -39.08 -21.48 -28.85
C VAL A 9 -38.70 -21.21 -30.31
N MET A 10 -39.15 -20.11 -30.91
CA MET A 10 -38.76 -19.71 -32.26
C MET A 10 -37.24 -19.49 -32.37
N TYR A 11 -36.62 -18.85 -31.38
CA TYR A 11 -35.18 -18.68 -31.33
C TYR A 11 -34.43 -20.02 -31.28
N LEU A 12 -34.90 -20.97 -30.46
CA LEU A 12 -34.32 -22.31 -30.36
C LEU A 12 -34.44 -23.09 -31.67
N ILE A 13 -35.57 -22.99 -32.36
CA ILE A 13 -35.80 -23.60 -33.69
C ILE A 13 -34.84 -22.99 -34.73
N ASN A 14 -34.81 -21.66 -34.84
CA ASN A 14 -33.97 -20.95 -35.80
C ASN A 14 -32.48 -21.21 -35.56
N SER A 15 -32.07 -21.32 -34.30
CA SER A 15 -30.70 -21.63 -33.89
C SER A 15 -30.34 -23.12 -33.96
N LYS A 16 -31.30 -23.97 -34.38
CA LYS A 16 -31.18 -25.44 -34.42
C LYS A 16 -30.69 -26.03 -33.09
N LYS A 17 -31.20 -25.50 -31.96
CA LYS A 17 -30.83 -25.92 -30.59
C LYS A 17 -31.95 -26.75 -29.97
N GLY A 18 -31.82 -28.07 -30.08
CA GLY A 18 -32.78 -29.04 -29.56
C GLY A 18 -33.37 -29.94 -30.65
N ASP A 19 -34.45 -30.63 -30.31
CA ASP A 19 -35.24 -31.46 -31.21
C ASP A 19 -36.29 -30.57 -31.89
N ILE A 20 -36.07 -30.31 -33.17
CA ILE A 20 -36.90 -29.40 -33.98
C ILE A 20 -38.34 -29.93 -34.09
N GLY A 21 -38.53 -31.24 -34.18
CA GLY A 21 -39.87 -31.85 -34.25
C GLY A 21 -40.65 -31.61 -32.96
N ARG A 22 -39.98 -31.83 -31.82
CA ARG A 22 -40.55 -31.58 -30.50
C ARG A 22 -40.80 -30.09 -30.23
N LEU A 23 -39.87 -29.22 -30.64
CA LEU A 23 -40.02 -27.77 -30.47
C LEU A 23 -41.15 -27.20 -31.34
N ASN A 24 -41.35 -27.70 -32.56
CA ASN A 24 -42.50 -27.33 -33.40
C ASN A 24 -43.82 -27.75 -32.75
N TYR A 25 -43.89 -28.96 -32.19
CA TYR A 25 -45.06 -29.41 -31.43
C TYR A 25 -45.35 -28.49 -30.23
N ILE A 26 -44.32 -28.12 -29.47
CA ILE A 26 -44.42 -27.19 -28.34
C ILE A 26 -44.88 -25.79 -28.81
N LEU A 27 -44.36 -25.30 -29.94
CA LEU A 27 -44.74 -24.01 -30.52
C LEU A 27 -46.22 -23.99 -30.88
N THR A 28 -46.70 -25.02 -31.58
CA THR A 28 -48.13 -25.15 -31.94
C THR A 28 -49.01 -25.26 -30.70
N ALA A 29 -48.59 -26.04 -29.69
CA ALA A 29 -49.33 -26.16 -28.44
C ALA A 29 -49.43 -24.82 -27.68
N LEU A 30 -48.36 -24.01 -27.69
CA LEU A 30 -48.35 -22.67 -27.08
C LEU A 30 -49.22 -21.67 -27.86
N GLN A 31 -49.19 -21.71 -29.20
CA GLN A 31 -50.02 -20.86 -30.06
C GLN A 31 -51.52 -21.18 -29.94
N ASP A 32 -51.86 -22.46 -29.79
CA ASP A 32 -53.23 -22.92 -29.56
C ASP A 32 -53.73 -22.63 -28.12
N GLY A 33 -52.91 -22.04 -27.25
CA GLY A 33 -53.25 -21.81 -25.84
C GLY A 33 -53.37 -23.10 -25.01
N LYS A 34 -52.85 -24.22 -25.50
CA LYS A 34 -52.89 -25.51 -24.80
C LYS A 34 -51.84 -25.56 -23.70
N GLN A 35 -52.17 -26.29 -22.63
CA GLN A 35 -51.23 -26.48 -21.54
C GLN A 35 -50.16 -27.51 -21.93
N LEU A 36 -48.88 -27.14 -21.84
CA LEU A 36 -47.77 -28.05 -22.10
C LEU A 36 -47.70 -29.18 -21.07
N TYR A 37 -47.34 -30.38 -21.53
CA TYR A 37 -47.01 -31.50 -20.66
C TYR A 37 -45.81 -31.18 -19.76
N SER A 38 -45.76 -31.79 -18.58
CA SER A 38 -44.67 -31.59 -17.61
C SER A 38 -43.29 -31.95 -18.17
N SER A 39 -43.23 -32.96 -19.04
CA SER A 39 -42.03 -33.38 -19.78
C SER A 39 -41.54 -32.31 -20.76
N ASP A 40 -42.47 -31.66 -21.48
CA ASP A 40 -42.17 -30.62 -22.45
C ASP A 40 -41.79 -29.30 -21.79
N LYS A 41 -42.42 -28.97 -20.66
CA LYS A 41 -42.03 -27.82 -19.83
C LYS A 41 -40.59 -27.94 -19.33
N ARG A 42 -40.24 -29.10 -18.74
CA ARG A 42 -38.87 -29.38 -18.28
C ARG A 42 -37.85 -29.35 -19.42
N TYR A 43 -38.23 -29.90 -20.56
CA TYR A 43 -37.40 -29.87 -21.75
C TYR A 43 -37.12 -28.44 -22.20
N LEU A 44 -38.15 -27.62 -22.34
CA LEU A 44 -38.02 -26.21 -22.73
C LEU A 44 -37.19 -25.40 -21.72
N GLU A 45 -37.45 -25.57 -20.44
CA GLU A 45 -36.72 -24.88 -19.36
C GLU A 45 -35.22 -25.21 -19.36
N SER A 46 -34.88 -26.47 -19.62
CA SER A 46 -33.47 -26.91 -19.74
C SER A 46 -32.75 -26.26 -20.92
N LEU A 47 -33.43 -26.12 -22.06
CA LEU A 47 -32.87 -25.50 -23.26
C LEU A 47 -32.73 -23.99 -23.09
N ILE A 48 -33.74 -23.32 -22.51
CA ILE A 48 -33.69 -21.88 -22.23
C ILE A 48 -32.52 -21.58 -21.28
N THR A 49 -32.38 -22.35 -20.19
CA THR A 49 -31.28 -22.16 -19.24
C THR A 49 -29.91 -22.36 -19.90
N THR A 50 -29.78 -23.37 -20.74
CA THR A 50 -28.50 -23.73 -21.38
C THR A 50 -28.09 -22.75 -22.47
N TYR A 51 -29.00 -22.38 -23.37
CA TYR A 51 -28.67 -21.60 -24.57
C TYR A 51 -28.93 -20.10 -24.42
N ILE A 52 -30.00 -19.73 -23.72
CA ILE A 52 -30.36 -18.32 -23.53
C ILE A 52 -29.67 -17.77 -22.28
N GLY A 53 -29.64 -18.55 -21.19
CA GLY A 53 -28.94 -18.19 -19.95
C GLY A 53 -27.42 -18.01 -20.13
N SER A 54 -26.78 -18.82 -20.97
CA SER A 54 -25.33 -18.72 -21.24
C SER A 54 -24.94 -17.52 -22.10
N SER A 55 -25.79 -17.10 -23.04
CA SER A 55 -25.58 -15.92 -23.88
C SER A 55 -25.62 -14.62 -23.06
N ARG A 56 -26.57 -14.52 -22.10
CA ARG A 56 -26.67 -13.37 -21.21
C ARG A 56 -25.48 -13.26 -20.25
N ARG A 57 -24.99 -14.39 -19.74
CA ARG A 57 -23.76 -14.42 -18.91
C ARG A 57 -22.53 -13.99 -19.69
N LYS A 58 -22.29 -14.55 -20.88
CA LYS A 58 -21.13 -14.19 -21.71
C LYS A 58 -21.10 -12.70 -22.08
N SER A 59 -22.23 -12.11 -22.45
CA SER A 59 -22.31 -10.69 -22.78
C SER A 59 -22.11 -9.78 -21.55
N SER A 60 -22.65 -10.15 -20.39
CA SER A 60 -22.40 -9.40 -19.15
C SER A 60 -20.95 -9.48 -18.69
N GLU A 61 -20.32 -10.65 -18.85
CA GLU A 61 -18.95 -10.92 -18.45
C GLU A 61 -17.95 -10.28 -19.41
N GLN A 62 -18.28 -10.18 -20.71
CA GLN A 62 -17.51 -9.39 -21.67
C GLN A 62 -17.57 -7.90 -21.34
N ARG A 63 -18.76 -7.35 -21.03
CA ARG A 63 -18.91 -5.94 -20.64
C ARG A 63 -18.13 -5.59 -19.37
N THR A 64 -18.18 -6.44 -18.34
CA THR A 64 -17.38 -6.22 -17.11
C THR A 64 -15.88 -6.33 -17.36
N ASN A 65 -15.44 -7.27 -18.20
CA ASN A 65 -14.02 -7.37 -18.57
C ASN A 65 -13.52 -6.16 -19.38
N GLU A 66 -14.36 -5.60 -20.25
CA GLU A 66 -14.05 -4.37 -21.01
C GLU A 66 -13.97 -3.14 -20.10
N GLU A 67 -14.90 -3.00 -19.15
CA GLU A 67 -14.91 -1.93 -18.15
C GLU A 67 -13.67 -2.00 -17.24
N LEU A 68 -13.34 -3.20 -16.72
CA LEU A 68 -12.13 -3.42 -15.91
C LEU A 68 -10.84 -3.09 -16.69
N ARG A 69 -10.78 -3.41 -17.98
CA ARG A 69 -9.62 -3.06 -18.83
C ARG A 69 -9.51 -1.55 -19.03
N ALA A 70 -10.63 -0.85 -19.18
CA ALA A 70 -10.66 0.61 -19.28
C ALA A 70 -10.18 1.26 -17.97
N GLU A 71 -10.65 0.78 -16.81
CA GLU A 71 -10.18 1.28 -15.51
C GLU A 71 -8.68 1.05 -15.31
N LEU A 72 -8.17 -0.13 -15.66
CA LEU A 72 -6.74 -0.43 -15.58
C LEU A 72 -5.90 0.50 -16.46
N ALA A 73 -6.37 0.82 -17.67
CA ALA A 73 -5.69 1.76 -18.56
C ALA A 73 -5.62 3.16 -17.95
N VAL A 74 -6.72 3.64 -17.36
CA VAL A 74 -6.79 4.94 -16.68
C VAL A 74 -5.86 4.99 -15.46
N VAL A 75 -5.87 3.94 -14.62
CA VAL A 75 -4.99 3.84 -13.45
C VAL A 75 -3.52 3.85 -13.87
N LYS A 76 -3.17 3.12 -14.93
CA LYS A 76 -1.82 3.09 -15.48
C LYS A 76 -1.37 4.47 -15.98
N GLU A 77 -2.25 5.20 -16.66
CA GLU A 77 -1.96 6.58 -17.10
C GLU A 77 -1.76 7.53 -15.91
N LYS A 78 -2.62 7.44 -14.89
CA LYS A 78 -2.47 8.22 -13.64
C LYS A 78 -1.14 7.92 -12.96
N LEU A 79 -0.75 6.66 -12.87
CA LEU A 79 0.52 6.25 -12.29
C LEU A 79 1.71 6.84 -13.08
N GLN A 80 1.68 6.76 -14.40
CA GLN A 80 2.73 7.32 -15.26
C GLN A 80 2.82 8.86 -15.12
N ARG A 81 1.68 9.54 -14.94
CA ARG A 81 1.63 10.98 -14.71
C ARG A 81 2.24 11.36 -13.37
N ILE A 82 1.99 10.57 -12.32
CA ILE A 82 2.61 10.75 -10.99
C ILE A 82 4.12 10.47 -11.06
N GLU A 83 4.53 9.43 -11.79
CA GLU A 83 5.94 9.11 -11.98
C GLU A 83 6.69 10.25 -12.71
N ARG A 84 6.09 10.80 -13.78
CA ARG A 84 6.63 11.95 -14.52
C ARG A 84 6.68 13.24 -13.69
N ARG A 85 5.73 13.45 -12.76
CA ARG A 85 5.68 14.64 -11.88
C ARG A 85 6.70 14.63 -10.74
N GLY A 86 7.59 13.63 -10.67
CA GLY A 86 8.76 13.72 -9.79
C GLY A 86 8.68 12.89 -8.52
N TYR A 87 8.20 11.65 -8.63
CA TYR A 87 8.49 10.60 -7.64
C TYR A 87 9.70 9.74 -8.03
N LYS A 88 10.65 10.26 -8.83
CA LYS A 88 12.05 9.79 -8.72
C LYS A 88 12.47 10.15 -7.29
N ARG A 89 12.98 9.25 -6.43
CA ARG A 89 14.34 8.69 -6.25
C ARG A 89 15.53 9.57 -5.78
N PRO A 90 15.60 10.93 -5.81
CA PRO A 90 16.80 11.63 -5.37
C PRO A 90 16.88 11.82 -3.84
N VAL A 91 15.77 11.64 -3.10
CA VAL A 91 15.78 11.91 -1.65
C VAL A 91 16.51 10.80 -0.87
N GLY A 92 16.46 9.55 -1.33
CA GLY A 92 17.19 8.44 -0.70
C GLY A 92 18.70 8.59 -0.82
N ARG A 93 19.23 8.93 -2.01
CA ARG A 93 20.68 9.19 -2.16
C ARG A 93 21.12 10.37 -1.32
N LYS A 94 20.41 11.51 -1.36
CA LYS A 94 20.79 12.70 -0.59
C LYS A 94 20.73 12.48 0.92
N ALA A 95 19.74 11.73 1.42
CA ALA A 95 19.68 11.37 2.83
C ALA A 95 20.82 10.41 3.23
N VAL A 96 21.12 9.39 2.42
CA VAL A 96 22.25 8.49 2.66
C VAL A 96 23.57 9.27 2.67
N PHE A 97 23.78 10.17 1.72
CA PHE A 97 24.95 11.05 1.72
C PHE A 97 25.02 11.91 2.99
N PHE A 98 23.90 12.50 3.43
CA PHE A 98 23.85 13.27 4.67
C PHE A 98 24.22 12.44 5.90
N PHE A 99 23.66 11.24 6.05
CA PHE A 99 23.98 10.33 7.17
C PHE A 99 25.44 9.87 7.13
N VAL A 100 25.97 9.54 5.96
CA VAL A 100 27.39 9.16 5.79
C VAL A 100 28.27 10.34 6.19
N THR A 101 28.08 11.54 5.63
CA THR A 101 28.93 12.70 5.95
C THR A 101 28.83 13.12 7.41
N PHE A 102 27.64 13.06 8.00
CA PHE A 102 27.44 13.42 9.40
C PHE A 102 28.07 12.40 10.34
N PHE A 103 27.96 11.10 10.04
CA PHE A 103 28.56 10.04 10.85
C PHE A 103 30.09 10.06 10.80
N PHE A 104 30.69 10.16 9.61
CA PHE A 104 32.14 10.27 9.47
C PHE A 104 32.68 11.60 10.02
N GLY A 105 31.95 12.71 9.82
CA GLY A 105 32.30 14.00 10.39
C GLY A 105 32.27 14.00 11.92
N TRP A 106 31.24 13.38 12.52
CA TRP A 106 31.14 13.23 13.97
C TRP A 106 32.23 12.32 14.53
N HIS A 107 32.57 11.23 13.84
CA HIS A 107 33.67 10.35 14.24
C HIS A 107 35.03 11.07 14.21
N ALA A 108 35.29 11.88 13.18
CA ALA A 108 36.51 12.68 13.09
C ALA A 108 36.58 13.77 14.17
N VAL A 109 35.46 14.43 14.48
CA VAL A 109 35.37 15.40 15.59
C VAL A 109 35.56 14.71 16.93
N ALA A 110 34.94 13.54 17.15
CA ALA A 110 35.12 12.75 18.36
C ALA A 110 36.58 12.32 18.54
N GLN A 111 37.23 11.86 17.47
CA GLN A 111 38.64 11.47 17.50
C GLN A 111 39.57 12.67 17.73
N LEU A 112 39.30 13.82 17.12
CA LEU A 112 40.08 15.04 17.33
C LEU A 112 39.91 15.61 18.74
N VAL A 113 38.70 15.54 19.31
CA VAL A 113 38.44 15.89 20.71
C VAL A 113 39.17 14.92 21.64
N ASN A 114 39.15 13.62 21.36
CA ASN A 114 39.85 12.61 22.15
C ASN A 114 41.37 12.85 22.17
N ASP A 115 41.98 13.08 21.00
CA ASP A 115 43.43 13.24 20.88
C ASP A 115 43.94 14.60 21.40
N ARG A 116 43.16 15.68 21.26
CA ARG A 116 43.54 17.03 21.73
C ARG A 116 43.19 17.31 23.17
N PHE A 117 42.05 16.82 23.66
CA PHE A 117 41.60 17.14 25.02
C PHE A 117 42.06 16.11 26.04
N LEU A 118 42.00 14.79 25.78
CA LEU A 118 42.25 13.80 26.85
C LEU A 118 43.74 13.60 27.20
N HIS A 119 44.67 13.93 26.31
CA HIS A 119 46.10 13.86 26.63
C HIS A 119 46.64 15.09 27.38
N ASP A 120 45.91 16.20 27.42
CA ASP A 120 46.39 17.47 28.00
C ASP A 120 45.60 17.94 29.25
N VAL A 121 44.57 17.21 29.68
CA VAL A 121 43.79 17.58 30.89
C VAL A 121 44.62 17.56 32.18
N GLN A 122 45.79 16.92 32.19
CA GLN A 122 46.72 16.97 33.33
C GLN A 122 47.50 18.29 33.43
N SER A 123 47.54 19.12 32.38
CA SER A 123 48.31 20.37 32.36
C SER A 123 47.44 21.64 32.38
N ILE A 124 46.14 21.52 32.10
CA ILE A 124 45.24 22.68 31.97
C ILE A 124 44.87 23.22 33.36
N ASN A 125 45.09 24.52 33.53
CA ASN A 125 44.88 25.26 34.77
C ASN A 125 43.46 24.99 35.34
N PRO A 126 43.33 24.44 36.57
CA PRO A 126 42.05 23.99 37.15
C PRO A 126 40.98 25.09 37.31
N TYR A 127 41.34 26.36 37.07
CA TYR A 127 40.42 27.49 37.05
C TYR A 127 39.74 27.75 35.70
N LEU A 128 40.15 27.07 34.62
CA LEU A 128 39.57 27.27 33.27
C LEU A 128 38.22 26.57 33.06
N PHE A 129 37.84 25.65 33.95
CA PHE A 129 36.60 24.89 33.85
C PHE A 129 35.79 24.99 35.16
N PRO A 130 34.64 25.69 35.17
CA PRO A 130 33.76 25.78 36.34
C PRO A 130 33.30 24.40 36.87
N LEU A 131 33.32 23.38 36.00
CA LEU A 131 33.00 21.99 36.34
C LEU A 131 34.01 21.34 37.31
N PHE A 132 35.29 21.72 37.26
CA PHE A 132 36.30 21.22 38.22
C PHE A 132 36.17 21.89 39.58
N GLN A 133 35.66 23.12 39.64
CA GLN A 133 35.37 23.78 40.92
C GLN A 133 34.17 23.13 41.61
N LEU A 134 33.17 22.68 40.85
CA LEU A 134 32.01 21.93 41.38
C LEU A 134 32.41 20.61 42.07
N GLN A 135 33.53 20.00 41.66
CA GLN A 135 34.09 18.79 42.27
C GLN A 135 34.63 19.03 43.68
N VAL A 136 35.06 20.26 43.99
CA VAL A 136 35.58 20.64 45.31
C VAL A 136 34.45 21.07 46.25
N THR A 137 33.33 21.59 45.71
CA THR A 137 32.22 22.11 46.53
C THR A 137 31.06 21.14 46.74
N MET A 138 30.94 20.05 45.98
CA MET A 138 29.89 19.04 46.17
C MET A 138 30.46 17.75 46.76
N PRO A 139 30.24 17.44 48.06
CA PRO A 139 30.52 16.11 48.56
C PRO A 139 29.59 15.12 47.86
N SER A 140 30.16 14.06 47.28
CA SER A 140 29.47 12.98 46.59
C SER A 140 28.54 12.22 47.54
N GLN A 141 27.33 12.76 47.77
CA GLN A 141 26.27 12.12 48.54
C GLN A 141 25.58 10.99 47.74
N ILE A 142 25.79 10.97 46.43
CA ILE A 142 25.36 9.93 45.50
C ILE A 142 26.66 9.30 45.03
N GLY A 143 26.92 8.03 45.35
CA GLY A 143 28.22 7.34 45.14
C GLY A 143 28.64 7.13 43.67
N LEU A 144 28.38 8.09 42.80
CA LEU A 144 28.77 8.15 41.40
C LEU A 144 29.88 9.18 41.24
N THR A 145 30.95 8.82 40.56
CA THR A 145 32.04 9.76 40.26
C THR A 145 31.56 10.80 39.25
N ILE A 146 32.12 12.02 39.30
CA ILE A 146 31.72 13.12 38.40
C ILE A 146 31.92 12.75 36.93
N GLU A 147 32.92 11.94 36.62
CA GLU A 147 33.15 11.38 35.30
C GLU A 147 31.99 10.51 34.82
N GLN A 148 31.41 9.69 35.70
CA GLN A 148 30.24 8.87 35.40
C GLN A 148 28.98 9.73 35.19
N ILE A 149 28.84 10.82 35.95
CA ILE A 149 27.73 11.76 35.79
C ILE A 149 27.83 12.48 34.43
N VAL A 150 29.01 12.95 34.06
CA VAL A 150 29.25 13.59 32.76
C VAL A 150 29.00 12.62 31.61
N LEU A 151 29.48 11.38 31.71
CA LEU A 151 29.20 10.33 30.72
C LEU A 151 27.70 10.00 30.62
N LEU A 152 26.98 9.96 31.73
CA LEU A 152 25.54 9.73 31.75
C LEU A 152 24.77 10.90 31.11
N VAL A 153 25.12 12.14 31.44
CA VAL A 153 24.50 13.34 30.84
C VAL A 153 24.80 13.41 29.34
N TRP A 154 26.02 13.10 28.93
CA TRP A 154 26.41 13.08 27.52
C TRP A 154 25.73 11.93 26.76
N GLY A 155 25.64 10.74 27.37
CA GLY A 155 24.91 9.60 26.81
C GLY A 155 23.42 9.88 26.67
N ALA A 156 22.80 10.52 27.67
CA ALA A 156 21.41 10.97 27.60
C ALA A 156 21.21 12.02 26.50
N MET A 157 22.14 12.97 26.36
CA MET A 157 22.12 13.95 25.28
C MET A 157 22.19 13.26 23.91
N MET A 158 23.13 12.34 23.70
CA MET A 158 23.22 11.56 22.45
C MET A 158 21.96 10.74 22.16
N LEU A 159 21.39 10.10 23.19
CA LEU A 159 20.14 9.34 23.08
C LEU A 159 18.97 10.24 22.63
N THR A 160 18.86 11.44 23.18
CA THR A 160 17.82 12.40 22.77
C THR A 160 17.96 12.83 21.31
N TRP A 161 19.18 13.01 20.82
CA TRP A 161 19.44 13.31 19.40
C TRP A 161 19.08 12.14 18.47
N VAL A 162 19.37 10.90 18.87
CA VAL A 162 18.97 9.69 18.13
C VAL A 162 17.45 9.59 18.06
N ILE A 163 16.76 9.81 19.18
CA ILE A 163 15.29 9.79 19.25
C ILE A 163 14.71 10.89 18.37
N LEU A 164 15.26 12.12 18.39
CA LEU A 164 14.82 13.20 17.51
C LEU A 164 14.98 12.81 16.04
N GLY A 165 16.15 12.27 15.67
CA GLY A 165 16.40 11.77 14.31
C GLY A 165 15.38 10.72 13.88
N LEU A 166 15.00 9.82 14.78
CA LEU A 166 13.99 8.79 14.55
C LEU A 166 12.57 9.38 14.41
N ILE A 167 12.21 10.37 15.22
CA ILE A 167 10.94 11.11 15.10
C ILE A 167 10.87 11.85 13.77
N TYR A 168 11.93 12.52 13.35
CA TYR A 168 12.00 13.19 12.05
C TYR A 168 11.95 12.20 10.90
N LEU A 169 12.58 11.04 11.04
CA LEU A 169 12.51 9.95 10.05
C LEU A 169 11.08 9.41 9.94
N VAL A 170 10.40 9.16 11.05
CA VAL A 170 9.01 8.71 11.07
C VAL A 170 8.08 9.78 10.51
N LYS A 171 8.27 11.06 10.85
CA LYS A 171 7.50 12.18 10.28
C LYS A 171 7.73 12.30 8.78
N PHE A 172 8.96 12.08 8.33
CA PHE A 172 9.31 12.05 6.91
C PHE A 172 8.65 10.88 6.19
N ILE A 173 8.65 9.67 6.77
CA ILE A 173 7.93 8.50 6.23
C ILE A 173 6.42 8.78 6.21
N ARG A 174 5.84 9.30 7.29
CA ARG A 174 4.41 9.64 7.38
C ARG A 174 4.00 10.70 6.36
N SER A 175 4.87 11.68 6.09
CA SER A 175 4.68 12.66 5.01
C SER A 175 4.62 12.02 3.62
N ARG A 176 5.13 10.79 3.44
CA ARG A 176 4.96 10.01 2.19
C ARG A 176 3.64 9.24 2.14
N TYR A 177 2.99 9.03 3.28
CA TYR A 177 1.78 8.20 3.43
C TYR A 177 0.49 9.02 3.58
N ASN A 178 0.52 10.32 3.33
CA ASN A 178 -0.70 11.14 3.33
C ASN A 178 -1.13 11.48 1.89
N PRO A 179 -1.79 10.57 1.17
CA PRO A 179 -2.53 10.91 -0.04
C PRO A 179 -3.88 11.50 0.37
N THR A 180 -3.88 12.64 1.07
CA THR A 180 -5.10 13.46 1.07
C THR A 180 -5.19 14.13 -0.30
N TYR A 181 -6.00 13.50 -1.14
CA TYR A 181 -6.73 14.09 -2.27
C TYR A 181 -7.31 15.46 -1.88
N PRO A 182 -7.49 16.40 -2.83
CA PRO A 182 -8.02 16.17 -4.19
C PRO A 182 -6.97 16.03 -5.32
#